data_AF-A0A563DCQ0-F1
#
_entry.id   AF-A0A563DCQ0-F1
#
_cell.length_a   1.000
_cell.length_b   1.000
_cell.length_c   1.000
_cell.angle_alpha   90.00
_cell.angle_beta   90.00
_cell.angle_gamma   90.00
#
_symmetry.space_group_name_H-M   'P 1'
#
loop_
_entity.id
_entity.type
_entity.pdbx_description
1 polymer ?
#
loop_
_entity_poly.entity_id
_entity_poly.type
_entity_poly.pdbx_seq_one_letter_code
_entity_poly.pdbx_strand_id
1 'polypeptide(L)'
;MIIFFGIRYTTGRLILTGQECPACKENHSLAVIPQQGYFHIFWIPVFPISRDYIPVCNSCGSTFIHKRPPIDREVKSQYKTPVWTFSGLIIIGIFLLYIFSMMLISKI
;
A
#
# COMPACT_ATOMS: atom_id res chain seq x y z
N MET A 1 -1.15 10.82 21.91
CA MET A 1 -0.04 9.84 22.06
C MET A 1 0.86 9.98 20.85
N ILE A 2 2.11 10.44 21.03
CA ILE A 2 3.07 10.51 19.93
C ILE A 2 3.59 9.08 19.73
N ILE A 3 2.91 8.34 18.86
CA ILE A 3 3.33 6.99 18.50
C ILE A 3 4.49 7.15 17.52
N PHE A 4 5.70 6.86 17.99
CA PHE A 4 6.91 6.95 17.18
C PHE A 4 6.93 5.91 16.06
N PHE A 5 6.39 4.71 16.28
CA PHE A 5 6.38 3.64 15.28
C PHE A 5 5.00 3.00 15.14
N GLY A 6 4.62 2.56 13.94
CA GLY A 6 3.33 1.94 13.72
C GLY A 6 3.04 1.63 12.27
N ILE A 7 1.78 1.23 12.01
CA ILE A 7 1.28 0.96 10.67
C ILE A 7 0.47 2.16 10.21
N ARG A 8 0.83 2.71 9.05
CA ARG A 8 0.02 3.68 8.33
C ARG A 8 -0.45 3.09 7.02
N TYR A 9 -1.51 3.66 6.48
CA TYR A 9 -2.09 3.25 5.23
C TYR A 9 -2.01 4.40 4.23
N THR A 10 -1.76 4.06 2.98
CA THR A 10 -1.89 4.97 1.84
C THR A 10 -2.85 4.35 0.83
N THR A 11 -3.72 5.17 0.25
CA THR A 11 -4.69 4.72 -0.74
C THR A 11 -4.21 5.04 -2.14
N GLY A 12 -4.37 4.10 -3.07
CA GLY A 12 -4.17 4.35 -4.48
C GLY A 12 -5.42 4.92 -5.14
N ARG A 13 -5.34 5.08 -6.46
CA ARG A 13 -6.48 5.50 -7.28
C ARG A 13 -7.53 4.39 -7.33
N LEU A 14 -8.78 4.79 -7.46
CA LEU A 14 -9.90 3.88 -7.69
C LEU A 14 -9.70 3.13 -9.01
N ILE A 15 -9.89 1.81 -8.98
CA ILE A 15 -9.75 0.93 -10.14
C ILE A 15 -11.10 0.28 -10.43
N LEU A 16 -11.59 0.41 -11.65
CA LEU A 16 -12.82 -0.25 -12.10
C LEU A 16 -12.56 -1.73 -12.33
N THR A 17 -13.43 -2.61 -11.81
CA THR A 17 -13.29 -4.06 -12.00
C THR A 17 -14.01 -4.55 -13.25
N GLY A 18 -14.95 -3.76 -13.78
CA GLY A 18 -15.84 -4.18 -14.88
C GLY A 18 -16.93 -5.17 -14.43
N GLN A 19 -16.99 -5.51 -13.14
CA GLN A 19 -17.98 -6.45 -12.60
C GLN A 19 -19.29 -5.75 -12.22
N GLU A 20 -20.36 -6.53 -12.19
CA GLU A 20 -21.68 -6.10 -11.69
C GLU A 20 -21.65 -5.85 -10.17
N CYS A 21 -22.35 -4.82 -9.70
CA CYS A 21 -22.49 -4.57 -8.27
C CYS A 21 -23.49 -5.55 -7.62
N PRO A 22 -23.12 -6.30 -6.57
CA PRO A 22 -24.04 -7.24 -5.93
C PRO A 22 -25.18 -6.57 -5.13
N ALA A 23 -25.12 -5.26 -4.89
CA ALA A 23 -26.17 -4.51 -4.19
C ALA A 23 -27.22 -3.92 -5.13
N CYS A 24 -26.80 -3.22 -6.19
CA CYS A 24 -27.71 -2.51 -7.10
C CYS A 24 -27.84 -3.16 -8.49
N LYS A 25 -27.08 -4.24 -8.77
CA LYS A 25 -27.08 -4.98 -10.04
C LYS A 25 -26.72 -4.15 -11.27
N GLU A 26 -26.09 -2.99 -11.06
CA GLU A 26 -25.63 -2.14 -12.14
C GLU A 26 -24.36 -2.74 -12.75
N ASN A 27 -24.35 -2.86 -14.08
CA ASN A 27 -23.22 -3.41 -14.82
C ASN A 27 -22.01 -2.48 -14.76
N HIS A 28 -20.80 -3.06 -14.69
CA HIS A 28 -19.52 -2.32 -14.74
C HIS A 28 -19.38 -1.22 -13.67
N SER A 29 -20.17 -1.30 -12.59
CA SER A 29 -20.23 -0.28 -11.55
C SER A 29 -19.37 -0.60 -10.32
N LEU A 30 -18.86 -1.84 -10.24
CA LEU A 30 -17.98 -2.25 -9.14
C LEU A 30 -16.56 -1.74 -9.38
N ALA A 31 -16.00 -1.13 -8.34
CA ALA A 31 -14.66 -0.61 -8.31
C ALA A 31 -13.95 -1.05 -7.02
N VAL A 32 -12.64 -0.89 -6.99
CA VAL A 32 -11.82 -1.17 -5.80
C VAL A 32 -10.89 0.00 -5.52
N ILE A 33 -10.76 0.33 -4.24
CA ILE A 33 -9.78 1.29 -3.75
C ILE A 33 -8.64 0.46 -3.15
N PRO A 34 -7.47 0.42 -3.79
CA PRO A 34 -6.31 -0.26 -3.23
C PRO A 34 -5.77 0.52 -2.04
N GLN A 35 -5.42 -0.18 -0.98
CA GLN A 35 -4.87 0.36 0.26
C GLN A 35 -3.58 -0.38 0.60
N GLN A 36 -2.47 0.35 0.69
CA GLN A 36 -1.16 -0.18 1.07
C GLN A 36 -0.86 0.20 2.51
N GLY A 37 -0.77 -0.80 3.38
CA GLY A 37 -0.19 -0.66 4.72
C GLY A 37 1.33 -0.63 4.65
N TYR A 38 1.96 0.24 5.41
CA TYR A 38 3.40 0.32 5.57
C TYR A 38 3.78 0.59 7.03
N PHE A 39 4.90 0.00 7.45
CA PHE A 39 5.50 0.28 8.74
C PHE A 39 6.24 1.61 8.67
N HIS A 40 6.11 2.44 9.70
CA HIS A 40 6.91 3.64 9.85
C HIS A 40 7.57 3.70 11.22
N ILE A 41 8.71 4.38 11.29
CA ILE A 41 9.37 4.78 12.53
C ILE A 41 9.70 6.27 12.41
N PHE A 42 9.34 7.08 13.41
CA PHE A 42 9.43 8.55 13.41
C PHE A 42 8.86 9.18 12.13
N TRP A 43 7.73 8.65 11.65
CA TRP A 43 7.04 9.04 10.41
C TRP A 43 7.79 8.69 9.11
N ILE A 44 8.96 8.06 9.20
CA ILE A 44 9.73 7.55 8.07
C ILE A 44 9.22 6.15 7.71
N PRO A 45 8.65 5.95 6.50
CA PRO A 45 8.20 4.66 6.00
C PRO A 45 9.39 3.71 5.80
N VAL A 46 9.39 2.56 6.47
CA VAL A 46 10.51 1.61 6.43
C VAL A 46 10.26 0.51 5.41
N PHE A 47 9.12 -0.16 5.47
CA PHE A 47 8.74 -1.21 4.51
C PHE A 47 7.20 -1.37 4.41
N PRO A 48 6.68 -1.80 3.26
CA PRO A 48 5.27 -2.17 3.10
C PRO A 48 4.95 -3.46 3.86
N ILE A 49 3.79 -3.51 4.54
CA ILE A 49 3.34 -4.69 5.30
C ILE A 49 2.18 -5.41 4.61
N SER A 50 1.14 -4.68 4.23
CA SER A 50 -0.12 -5.28 3.76
C SER A 50 -0.66 -4.58 2.53
N ARG A 51 -1.38 -5.32 1.69
CA ARG A 51 -2.17 -4.78 0.59
C ARG A 51 -3.61 -5.23 0.74
N ASP A 52 -4.48 -4.26 0.88
CA ASP A 52 -5.91 -4.43 0.93
C ASP A 52 -6.56 -3.80 -0.30
N TYR A 53 -7.75 -4.28 -0.63
CA TYR A 53 -8.57 -3.72 -1.70
C TYR A 53 -9.96 -3.55 -1.11
N ILE A 54 -10.43 -2.30 -1.07
CA ILE A 54 -11.74 -1.94 -0.55
C ILE A 54 -12.72 -1.91 -1.74
N PRO A 55 -13.60 -2.90 -1.88
CA PRO A 55 -14.61 -2.90 -2.94
C PRO A 55 -15.68 -1.84 -2.66
N VAL A 56 -15.94 -0.99 -3.64
CA VAL A 56 -16.90 0.11 -3.61
C VAL A 56 -17.67 0.16 -4.93
N CYS A 57 -18.96 0.45 -4.89
CA CYS A 57 -19.74 0.70 -6.10
C CYS A 57 -19.75 2.20 -6.45
N ASN A 58 -19.42 2.53 -7.70
CA ASN A 58 -19.43 3.92 -8.19
C ASN A 58 -20.85 4.48 -8.40
N SER A 59 -21.85 3.62 -8.59
CA SER A 59 -23.24 4.04 -8.86
C SER A 59 -24.05 4.25 -7.59
N CYS A 60 -24.01 3.31 -6.64
CA CYS A 60 -24.81 3.35 -5.41
C CYS A 60 -24.02 3.68 -4.14
N GLY A 61 -22.68 3.73 -4.21
CA GLY A 61 -21.81 4.04 -3.06
C GLY A 61 -21.66 2.92 -2.04
N SER A 62 -22.22 1.73 -2.28
CA SER A 62 -22.12 0.60 -1.35
C SER A 62 -20.68 0.10 -1.20
N THR A 63 -20.26 -0.19 0.03
CA THR A 63 -18.94 -0.75 0.35
C THR A 63 -19.05 -2.16 0.90
N PHE A 64 -18.21 -3.09 0.44
CA PHE A 64 -18.30 -4.51 0.82
C PHE A 64 -17.15 -4.94 1.74
N ILE A 65 -17.19 -4.54 3.02
CA ILE A 65 -16.10 -4.77 3.98
C ILE A 65 -16.06 -6.24 4.45
N HIS A 66 -17.23 -6.81 4.79
CA HIS A 66 -17.33 -8.16 5.36
C HIS A 66 -17.44 -9.28 4.31
N LYS A 67 -18.03 -8.99 3.16
CA LYS A 67 -18.23 -9.96 2.07
C LYS A 67 -17.62 -9.41 0.78
N ARG A 68 -16.29 -9.48 0.70
CA ARG A 68 -15.54 -8.95 -0.45
C ARG A 68 -15.82 -9.81 -1.68
N PRO A 69 -16.31 -9.25 -2.80
CA PRO A 69 -16.39 -9.97 -4.06
C PRO A 69 -14.99 -10.38 -4.53
N PRO A 70 -14.86 -11.47 -5.31
CA PRO A 70 -13.57 -11.88 -5.86
C PRO A 70 -13.03 -10.80 -6.81
N ILE A 71 -11.83 -10.31 -6.51
CA ILE A 71 -11.15 -9.30 -7.34
C ILE A 71 -10.14 -10.01 -8.23
N ASP A 72 -10.26 -9.78 -9.53
CA ASP A 72 -9.43 -10.38 -10.56
C ASP A 72 -7.95 -9.99 -10.42
N ARG A 73 -7.07 -10.88 -10.87
CA ARG A 73 -5.62 -10.66 -10.78
C ARG A 73 -5.16 -9.47 -11.63
N GLU A 74 -5.83 -9.22 -12.74
CA GLU A 74 -5.59 -8.07 -13.62
C GLU A 74 -5.88 -6.75 -12.90
N VAL A 75 -6.98 -6.68 -12.16
CA VAL A 75 -7.31 -5.52 -11.33
C VAL A 75 -6.25 -5.31 -10.24
N LYS A 76 -5.81 -6.39 -9.58
CA LYS A 76 -4.77 -6.32 -8.55
C LYS A 76 -3.41 -5.88 -9.10
N SER A 77 -3.08 -6.21 -10.34
CA SER A 77 -1.78 -5.85 -10.94
C SER A 77 -1.70 -4.38 -11.34
N GLN A 78 -2.83 -3.70 -11.53
CA GLN A 78 -2.87 -2.26 -11.82
C GLN A 78 -2.34 -1.41 -10.66
N TYR A 79 -2.48 -1.88 -9.42
CA TYR A 79 -1.94 -1.18 -8.26
C TYR A 79 -0.51 -1.62 -7.94
N LYS A 80 0.44 -0.69 -8.13
CA LYS A 80 1.84 -0.89 -7.74
C LYS A 80 2.09 -0.34 -6.34
N THR A 81 2.90 -1.06 -5.55
CA THR A 81 3.32 -0.56 -4.23
C THR A 81 4.13 0.73 -4.41
N PRO A 82 3.77 1.81 -3.70
CA PRO A 82 4.51 3.06 -3.80
C PRO A 82 5.94 2.89 -3.29
N VAL A 83 6.94 3.22 -4.13
CA VAL A 83 8.36 3.00 -3.81
C VAL A 83 8.85 3.77 -2.60
N TRP A 84 8.20 4.91 -2.27
CA TRP A 84 8.54 5.71 -1.10
C TRP A 84 8.33 4.97 0.23
N THR A 85 7.54 3.89 0.25
CA THR A 85 7.36 3.07 1.47
C THR A 85 8.64 2.37 1.92
N PHE A 86 9.68 2.34 1.07
CA PHE A 86 10.99 1.74 1.35
C PHE A 86 12.05 2.77 1.77
N SER A 87 11.68 4.02 2.02
CA SER A 87 12.64 5.10 2.31
C SER A 87 13.56 4.81 3.50
N GLY A 88 13.05 4.19 4.57
CA GLY A 88 13.81 3.85 5.76
C GLY A 88 14.87 2.77 5.49
N LEU A 89 14.58 1.79 4.63
CA LEU A 89 15.56 0.78 4.22
C LEU A 89 16.73 1.42 3.45
N ILE A 90 16.44 2.40 2.58
CA ILE A 90 17.47 3.14 1.85
C ILE A 90 18.37 3.92 2.81
N ILE A 91 17.78 4.60 3.80
CA ILE A 91 18.53 5.37 4.80
C ILE A 91 19.45 4.44 5.62
N ILE A 92 18.93 3.30 6.07
CA ILE A 92 19.73 2.30 6.80
C ILE A 92 20.86 1.77 5.92
N GLY A 93 20.59 1.47 4.65
CA GLY A 93 21.61 1.02 3.70
C GLY A 93 22.73 2.03 3.51
N ILE A 94 22.41 3.31 3.33
CA ILE A 94 23.39 4.40 3.21
C ILE A 94 24.22 4.53 4.48
N PHE A 95 23.59 4.45 5.65
CA PHE A 95 24.28 4.55 6.93
C PHE A 95 25.28 3.40 7.15
N LEU A 96 24.90 2.17 6.82
CA LEU A 96 25.79 1.01 6.90
C LEU A 96 26.96 1.10 5.90
N LEU A 97 26.71 1.56 4.68
CA LEU A 97 27.75 1.81 3.68
C LEU A 97 28.74 2.88 4.15
N TYR A 98 28.23 3.95 4.77
CA TYR A 98 29.07 4.99 5.35
C TYR A 98 29.99 4.44 6.45
N ILE A 99 29.44 3.70 7.42
CA ILE A 99 30.23 3.04 8.49
C ILE A 99 31.29 2.12 7.89
N PHE A 100 30.91 1.30 6.92
CA PHE A 100 31.83 0.38 6.27
C PHE A 100 32.98 1.11 5.56
N SER A 101 32.68 2.21 4.85
CA SER A 101 33.70 3.03 4.20
C SER A 101 34.68 3.66 5.19
N MET A 102 34.17 4.18 6.32
CA MET A 102 35.03 4.71 7.39
C MET A 102 35.92 3.63 8.02
N MET A 103 35.39 2.42 8.24
CA MET A 103 36.18 1.30 8.76
C MET A 103 37.31 0.89 7.80
N LEU A 104 37.08 0.93 6.49
CA LEU A 104 38.10 0.65 5.49
C LEU A 104 39.20 1.72 5.49
N ILE A 105 38.81 3.00 5.57
CA ILE A 105 39.77 4.13 5.62
C ILE A 105 40.63 4.06 6.88
N SER A 106 40.05 3.76 8.04
CA SER A 106 40.78 3.67 9.32
C SER A 106 41.78 2.52 9.38
N LYS A 107 41.75 1.58 8.42
CA LYS A 107 42.61 0.39 8.39
C LYS A 107 43.80 0.54 7.42
N ILE A 108 43.85 1.64 6.67
CA ILE A 108 44.94 2.06 5.78
C ILE A 108 45.84 3.04 6.56
#